data_AF-A0A1E9JAG8-F1
#
_entry.id   AF-A0A1E9JAG8-F1
#
_cell.length_a   1.000
_cell.length_b   1.000
_cell.length_c   1.000
_cell.angle_alpha   90.00
_cell.angle_beta   90.00
_cell.angle_gamma   90.00
#
_symmetry.space_group_name_H-M   'P 1'
#
loop_
_entity.id
_entity.type
_entity.pdbx_description
1 polymer ?
#
loop_
_entity_poly.entity_id
_entity_poly.type
_entity_poly.pdbx_seq_one_letter_code
_entity_poly.pdbx_strand_id
1 'polypeptide(L)' 'MKPINIGFNNMVMDIRIIAVINPDSAPSKRLKEEAKLQNRLIDATLGRKTKTLIITDSNHVIMSAINPETISARIEKGE' A
#
# COMPACT_ATOMS: atom_id res chain seq x y z
N MET A 1 -16.00 -6.54 3.64
CA MET A 1 -15.86 -5.33 2.80
C MET A 1 -15.91 -4.13 3.70
N LYS A 2 -14.74 -3.76 4.21
CA LYS A 2 -14.54 -2.61 5.08
C LYS A 2 -13.27 -1.86 4.65
N PRO A 3 -13.24 -0.53 4.83
CA PRO A 3 -12.02 0.23 4.63
C PRO A 3 -11.04 -0.04 5.77
N ILE A 4 -9.84 -0.50 5.46
CA ILE A 4 -8.76 -0.61 6.43
C ILE A 4 -7.95 0.68 6.45
N ASN A 5 -7.54 1.12 7.64
CA ASN A 5 -6.65 2.27 7.78
C ASN A 5 -5.23 1.90 7.34
N ILE A 6 -4.65 2.69 6.43
CA ILE A 6 -3.28 2.54 5.91
C ILE A 6 -2.36 3.70 6.28
N GLY A 7 -2.76 4.50 7.29
CA GLY A 7 -1.98 5.59 7.87
C GLY A 7 -2.56 6.97 7.55
N PHE A 8 -2.51 7.87 8.54
CA PHE A 8 -2.93 9.28 8.42
C PHE A 8 -4.34 9.48 7.86
N ASN A 9 -5.30 8.67 8.34
CA ASN A 9 -6.67 8.65 7.86
C ASN A 9 -6.84 8.30 6.36
N ASN A 10 -5.78 7.81 5.71
CA ASN A 10 -5.91 7.16 4.41
C ASN A 10 -6.44 5.73 4.62
N MET A 11 -7.31 5.30 3.71
CA MET A 11 -7.95 4.00 3.77
C MET A 11 -7.92 3.31 2.41
N VAL A 12 -7.96 1.98 2.43
CA VAL A 12 -8.14 1.15 1.24
C VAL A 12 -9.15 0.06 1.57
N MET A 13 -9.92 -0.38 0.58
CA MET A 13 -10.87 -1.48 0.77
C MET A 13 -10.12 -2.81 0.92
N ASP A 14 -10.38 -3.54 2.01
CA ASP A 14 -9.84 -4.87 2.31
C ASP A 14 -9.86 -5.81 1.09
N ILE A 15 -11.02 -5.90 0.44
CA ILE A 15 -11.30 -6.81 -0.67
C ILE A 15 -10.52 -6.50 -1.95
N ARG A 16 -9.95 -5.29 -2.06
CA ARG A 16 -9.22 -4.85 -3.24
C ARG A 16 -7.73 -5.12 -3.13
N ILE A 17 -7.23 -5.52 -1.97
CA ILE A 17 -5.79 -5.76 -1.73
C ILE A 17 -5.42 -7.15 -2.21
N ILE A 18 -4.43 -7.23 -3.11
CA ILE A 18 -3.86 -8.48 -3.61
C ILE A 18 -2.57 -8.82 -2.86
N ALA A 19 -1.77 -7.81 -2.52
CA ALA A 19 -0.51 -8.02 -1.82
C ALA A 19 -0.08 -6.80 -0.99
N VAL A 20 0.68 -7.06 0.06
CA VAL A 20 1.34 -6.07 0.92
C VAL A 20 2.82 -6.43 0.95
N ILE A 21 3.70 -5.54 0.49
CA ILE A 21 5.13 -5.83 0.35
C ILE A 21 6.01 -4.71 0.90
N ASN A 22 7.26 -5.05 1.24
CA ASN A 22 8.28 -4.09 1.64
C ASN A 22 8.85 -3.33 0.41
N PRO A 23 9.07 -2.00 0.50
CA PRO A 23 9.53 -1.16 -0.62
C PRO A 23 11.04 -1.20 -0.90
N ASP A 24 11.86 -1.84 -0.04
CA ASP A 24 13.32 -1.67 -0.04
C ASP A 24 14.03 -2.48 -1.14
N SER A 25 13.39 -3.54 -1.66
CA SER A 25 13.95 -4.39 -2.71
C SER A 25 14.05 -3.67 -4.07
N ALA A 26 15.04 -4.04 -4.90
CA ALA A 26 15.17 -3.50 -6.25
C ALA A 26 13.92 -3.75 -7.13
N PRO A 27 13.28 -4.94 -7.11
CA PRO A 27 11.99 -5.15 -7.77
C PRO A 27 10.87 -4.22 -7.24
N SER A 28 10.76 -4.02 -5.93
CA SER A 28 9.73 -3.14 -5.35
C SER A 28 9.91 -1.69 -5.79
N LYS A 29 11.16 -1.22 -5.88
CA LYS A 29 11.47 0.13 -6.38
C LYS A 29 11.07 0.28 -7.85
N ARG A 30 11.37 -0.71 -8.69
CA ARG A 30 10.94 -0.74 -10.10
C ARG A 30 9.42 -0.74 -10.24
N LEU A 31 8.71 -1.55 -9.44
CA LEU A 31 7.25 -1.58 -9.43
C LEU A 31 6.64 -0.20 -9.11
N LYS A 32 7.19 0.49 -8.11
CA LYS A 32 6.75 1.85 -7.72
C LYS A 32 6.98 2.86 -8.86
N GLU A 33 8.15 2.81 -9.50
CA GLU A 33 8.48 3.68 -10.63
C GLU A 33 7.58 3.43 -11.84
N GLU A 34 7.33 2.17 -12.18
CA GLU A 34 6.40 1.77 -13.23
C GLU A 34 4.97 2.28 -12.93
N ALA A 35 4.47 2.05 -11.71
CA ALA A 35 3.16 2.55 -11.31
C ALA A 35 3.07 4.08 -11.41
N LYS A 36 4.17 4.80 -11.09
CA LYS A 36 4.23 6.26 -11.25
C LYS A 36 4.13 6.67 -12.72
N LEU A 37 4.90 6.03 -13.60
CA LEU A 37 4.89 6.30 -15.03
C LEU A 37 3.53 6.04 -15.67
N GLN A 38 2.80 5.04 -15.15
CA GLN A 38 1.47 4.65 -15.63
C GLN A 38 0.32 5.42 -14.96
N ASN A 39 0.59 6.43 -14.11
CA ASN A 39 -0.42 7.16 -13.34
C ASN A 39 -1.28 6.27 -12.42
N ARG A 40 -0.70 5.21 -11.86
CA ARG A 40 -1.37 4.26 -10.93
C ARG A 40 -0.73 4.22 -9.54
N LEU A 41 0.23 5.11 -9.28
CA LEU A 41 0.85 5.24 -7.97
C LEU A 41 0.04 6.22 -7.11
N ILE A 42 -0.39 5.77 -5.93
CA ILE A 42 -1.08 6.59 -4.94
C ILE A 42 -0.15 6.78 -3.75
N ASP A 43 0.13 8.03 -3.38
CA ASP A 43 0.97 8.35 -2.23
C ASP A 43 0.11 8.64 -0.99
N ALA A 44 0.05 7.68 -0.06
CA ALA A 44 -0.62 7.81 1.24
C ALA A 44 0.39 8.02 2.40
N THR A 45 1.62 8.44 2.10
CA THR A 45 2.69 8.59 3.11
C THR A 45 2.68 9.93 3.85
N LEU A 46 2.02 10.95 3.28
CA LEU A 46 2.12 12.35 3.71
C LEU A 46 3.58 12.82 3.86
N GLY A 47 4.43 12.49 2.89
CA GLY A 47 5.85 12.90 2.85
C GLY A 47 6.77 12.13 3.80
N ARG A 48 6.27 11.11 4.50
CA ARG A 48 7.10 10.23 5.34
C ARG A 48 7.75 9.13 4.52
N LYS A 49 8.78 8.50 5.10
CA LYS A 49 9.42 7.32 4.50
C LYS A 49 8.37 6.25 4.17
N THR A 50 8.33 5.83 2.91
CA THR A 50 7.55 4.66 2.49
C THR A 50 8.06 3.42 3.22
N LYS A 51 7.16 2.73 3.90
CA LYS A 51 7.45 1.48 4.60
C LYS A 51 6.72 0.29 4.00
N THR A 52 5.67 0.54 3.23
CA THR A 52 4.85 -0.50 2.60
C THR A 52 4.40 -0.06 1.21
N LEU A 53 4.36 -1.02 0.28
CA LEU A 53 3.60 -0.93 -0.96
C LEU A 53 2.41 -1.89 -0.87
N ILE A 54 1.21 -1.37 -1.14
CA ILE A 54 -0.03 -2.14 -1.21
C ILE A 54 -0.41 -2.25 -2.68
N ILE A 55 -0.58 -3.47 -3.17
CA ILE A 55 -0.96 -3.76 -4.56
C ILE A 55 -2.44 -4.10 -4.58
N THR A 56 -3.19 -3.42 -5.44
CA THR A 56 -4.62 -3.66 -5.61
C THR A 56 -4.93 -4.49 -6.87
N ASP A 57 -6.12 -5.06 -6.93
CA ASP A 57 -6.66 -5.78 -8.09
C ASP A 57 -6.79 -4.91 -9.35
N SER A 58 -6.96 -3.60 -9.18
CA SER A 58 -6.91 -2.58 -10.23
C SER A 58 -5.48 -2.22 -10.65
N ASN A 59 -4.49 -2.95 -10.14
CA ASN A 59 -3.07 -2.79 -10.41
C ASN A 59 -2.55 -1.38 -10.03
N HIS A 60 -3.23 -0.73 -9.08
CA HIS A 60 -2.70 0.45 -8.42
C HIS A 60 -1.71 0.03 -7.35
N VAL A 61 -0.71 0.88 -7.13
CA VAL A 61 0.27 0.70 -6.07
C VAL A 61 0.08 1.85 -5.09
N ILE A 62 -0.22 1.53 -3.84
CA ILE A 62 -0.41 2.52 -2.79
C ILE A 62 0.80 2.50 -1.86
N MET A 63 1.46 3.63 -1.72
CA MET A 63 2.55 3.80 -0.76
C MET A 63 1.99 4.16 0.61
N SER A 64 2.45 3.47 1.65
CA SER A 64 2.12 3.79 3.04
C SER A 64 3.39 3.96 3.89
N ALA A 65 3.32 4.83 4.90
CA ALA A 65 4.37 4.97 5.91
C ALA A 65 4.17 4.04 7.13
N ILE A 66 3.12 3.23 7.11
CA ILE A 66 2.84 2.19 8.12
C ILE A 66 3.60 0.93 7.75
N ASN A 67 4.09 0.20 8.76
CA ASN A 67 4.82 -1.05 8.54
C ASN A 67 3.92 -2.13 7.92
N PRO A 68 4.46 -3.03 7.06
CA PRO A 68 3.68 -4.09 6.43
C PRO A 68 2.95 -4.97 7.43
N GLU A 69 3.61 -5.34 8.53
CA GLU A 69 3.07 -6.23 9.57
C GLU A 69 1.86 -5.61 10.27
N THR A 70 1.84 -4.28 10.44
CA THR A 70 0.71 -3.57 11.02
C THR A 70 -0.50 -3.56 10.07
N ILE A 71 -0.27 -3.43 8.76
CA ILE A 71 -1.34 -3.48 7.77
C ILE A 71 -1.91 -4.91 7.68
N SER A 72 -1.05 -5.93 7.62
CA SER A 72 -1.47 -7.33 7.63
C SER A 72 -2.31 -7.68 8.87
N ALA A 73 -1.89 -7.23 10.06
CA ALA A 73 -2.64 -7.46 11.29
C ALA A 73 -4.03 -6.80 11.29
N ARG A 74 -4.20 -5.64 10.60
CA ARG A 74 -5.50 -4.98 10.45
C ARG A 74 -6.42 -5.75 9.50
N ILE A 75 -5.86 -6.30 8.42
CA ILE A 75 -6.59 -7.14 7.47
C ILE A 75 -7.11 -8.39 8.18
N GLU A 76 -6.26 -9.08 8.95
CA GLU A 76 -6.63 -10.29 9.69
C GLU A 76 -7.72 -10.05 10.73
N LYS A 77 -7.70 -8.88 11.40
CA LYS A 77 -8.70 -8.52 12.41
C LYS A 77 -10.06 -8.09 11.83
N GLY A 78 -10.15 -7.80 10.53
CA GLY A 78 -11.37 -7.32 9.90
C GLY A 78 -11.87 -5.96 10.43
N GLU A 79 -10.91 -5.09 10.80
CA GLU A 79 -11.17 -3.69 11.15
C GLU A 79 -11.74 -2.91 9.96
#